data_AF-A0A971ZGA8-F1
#
_entry.id   AF-A0A971ZGA8-F1
#
_cell.length_a   1.000
_cell.length_b   1.000
_cell.length_c   1.000
_cell.angle_alpha   90.00
_cell.angle_beta   90.00
_cell.angle_gamma   90.00
#
_symmetry.space_group_name_H-M   'P 1'
#
loop_
_entity.id
_entity.type
_entity.pdbx_description
1 polymer ?
#
loop_
_entity_poly.entity_id
_entity_poly.type
_entity_poly.pdbx_seq_one_letter_code
_entity_poly.pdbx_strand_id
1 'polypeptide(L)'
;MGKIISYELAKFFKKRKNKLLVLALFMFVLAVNIYNYKLYKDYKDSFIEEYKQISEHAKVKLQNLNNELRGYSQWGENERLIYEERIHEIEGMINYLEVEASVTGRISNAYRKVEDPQWNSLLCKYLKERYTNLVESYEKGFIDDVYLRERKSNIEEARYYLYKYDYFLNNNILLKENKYQPSGVNSINLLFRDSNILILVIIIALLSMDIFLAPVLEGSYKIEYTYPLERKSIFIAKLISILLISFGIIIVLSLLSFIINSMIFGIGDFYYPQVVSGNINKLTLKANEGNFTVISLSHKIVLGFVMIIALTIFTVAFIIFLSIFTDSIGKTLRITMVFILAAFTFHVIAGKESLVNLWYPYMYCYYDNVISGFYRSNYLFGLVMNISLGILFIFISYFKFTGKDFLGVRE
;
A
#
# COMPACT_ATOMS: atom_id res chain seq x y z
N MET A 1 8.88 -13.70 34.68
CA MET A 1 8.43 -13.25 33.35
C MET A 1 8.62 -14.31 32.26
N GLY A 2 9.84 -14.79 31.98
CA GLY A 2 10.10 -15.74 30.88
C GLY A 2 9.26 -17.03 30.91
N LYS A 3 9.02 -17.62 32.09
CA LYS A 3 8.15 -18.81 32.25
C LYS A 3 6.68 -18.57 31.88
N ILE A 4 6.19 -17.34 32.04
CA ILE A 4 4.80 -16.98 31.70
C ILE A 4 4.67 -16.83 30.18
N ILE A 5 5.66 -16.17 29.56
CA ILE A 5 5.73 -16.02 28.10
C ILE A 5 5.83 -17.39 27.43
N SER A 6 6.71 -18.28 27.91
CA SER A 6 6.85 -19.62 27.33
C SER A 6 5.57 -20.45 27.47
N TYR A 7 4.85 -20.30 28.59
CA TYR A 7 3.54 -20.93 28.79
C TYR A 7 2.50 -20.44 27.77
N GLU A 8 2.38 -19.11 27.57
CA GLU A 8 1.45 -18.54 26.59
C GLU A 8 1.78 -18.95 25.16
N LEU A 9 3.06 -18.97 24.79
CA LEU A 9 3.52 -19.46 23.49
C LEU A 9 3.16 -20.95 23.29
N ALA A 10 3.43 -21.80 24.28
CA ALA A 10 3.11 -23.22 24.19
C ALA A 10 1.59 -23.46 24.11
N LYS A 11 0.80 -22.71 24.89
CA LYS A 11 -0.67 -22.73 24.84
C LYS A 11 -1.17 -22.34 23.46
N PHE A 12 -0.61 -21.28 22.88
CA PHE A 12 -0.96 -20.81 21.54
C PHE A 12 -0.75 -21.88 20.46
N PHE A 13 0.43 -22.49 20.40
CA PHE A 13 0.74 -23.49 19.35
C PHE A 13 0.04 -24.83 19.56
N LYS A 14 -0.44 -25.14 20.78
CA LYS A 14 -1.23 -26.36 21.04
C LYS A 14 -2.65 -26.27 20.49
N LYS A 15 -3.26 -25.08 20.41
CA LYS A 15 -4.65 -24.92 19.93
C LYS A 15 -4.76 -25.29 18.44
N ARG A 16 -5.65 -26.24 18.10
CA ARG A 16 -5.91 -26.70 16.72
C ARG A 16 -6.29 -25.55 15.78
N LYS A 17 -7.11 -24.61 16.26
CA LYS A 17 -7.51 -23.41 15.52
C LYS A 17 -6.29 -22.56 15.08
N ASN A 18 -5.33 -22.35 15.97
CA ASN A 18 -4.14 -21.55 15.68
C ASN A 18 -3.23 -22.24 14.65
N LYS A 19 -3.10 -23.58 14.74
CA LYS A 19 -2.39 -24.36 13.72
C LYS A 19 -3.05 -24.23 12.35
N LEU A 20 -4.38 -24.24 12.28
CA LEU A 20 -5.13 -24.02 11.04
C LEU A 20 -4.93 -22.60 10.48
N LEU A 21 -4.91 -21.57 11.33
CA LEU A 21 -4.64 -20.20 10.90
C LEU A 21 -3.22 -20.02 10.37
N VAL A 22 -2.23 -20.64 11.02
CA VAL A 22 -0.85 -20.67 10.52
C VAL A 22 -0.78 -21.40 9.18
N LEU A 23 -1.44 -22.55 9.03
CA LEU A 23 -1.51 -23.26 7.75
C LEU A 23 -2.19 -22.41 6.65
N ALA A 24 -3.25 -21.68 6.99
CA ALA A 24 -3.92 -20.78 6.06
C ALA A 24 -2.98 -19.64 5.58
N LEU A 25 -2.08 -19.13 6.45
CA LEU A 25 -1.05 -18.18 6.05
C LEU A 25 -0.03 -18.78 5.08
N PHE A 26 0.40 -20.02 5.31
CA PHE A 26 1.27 -20.73 4.37
C PHE A 26 0.60 -20.88 2.99
N MET A 27 -0.67 -21.29 2.96
CA MET A 27 -1.45 -21.37 1.72
C MET A 27 -1.63 -20.00 1.06
N PHE A 28 -1.80 -18.94 1.85
CA PHE A 28 -1.89 -17.58 1.35
C PHE A 28 -0.60 -17.14 0.65
N VAL A 29 0.58 -17.40 1.22
CA VAL A 29 1.86 -17.06 0.57
C VAL A 29 2.02 -17.81 -0.75
N LEU A 30 1.65 -19.10 -0.80
CA LEU A 30 1.66 -19.87 -2.04
C LEU A 30 0.70 -19.27 -3.08
N ALA A 31 -0.52 -18.92 -2.66
CA ALA A 31 -1.51 -18.30 -3.54
C ALA A 31 -1.03 -16.95 -4.09
N VAL A 32 -0.41 -16.10 -3.26
CA VAL A 32 0.19 -14.82 -3.68
C VAL A 32 1.29 -15.04 -4.71
N ASN A 33 2.16 -16.03 -4.51
CA ASN A 33 3.22 -16.35 -5.47
C ASN A 33 2.67 -16.87 -6.80
N ILE A 34 1.68 -17.75 -6.77
CA ILE A 34 0.99 -18.24 -7.97
C ILE A 34 0.30 -17.09 -8.71
N TYR A 35 -0.38 -16.21 -7.97
CA TYR A 35 -1.06 -15.04 -8.53
C TYR A 35 -0.06 -14.07 -9.19
N ASN A 36 1.05 -13.78 -8.52
CA ASN A 36 2.11 -12.93 -9.08
C ASN A 36 2.77 -13.56 -10.30
N TYR A 37 2.95 -14.88 -10.33
CA TYR A 37 3.45 -15.58 -11.51
C TYR A 37 2.48 -15.47 -12.70
N LYS A 38 1.17 -15.56 -12.45
CA LYS A 38 0.15 -15.31 -13.48
C LYS A 38 0.23 -13.88 -14.00
N LEU A 39 0.28 -12.89 -13.11
CA LEU A 39 0.45 -11.49 -13.48
C LEU A 39 1.75 -11.25 -14.26
N TYR A 40 2.83 -11.93 -13.88
CA TYR A 40 4.10 -11.88 -14.59
C TYR A 40 3.94 -12.37 -16.03
N LYS A 41 3.28 -13.52 -16.24
CA LYS A 41 3.06 -14.09 -17.58
C LYS A 41 2.18 -13.19 -18.45
N ASP A 42 1.10 -12.66 -17.89
CA ASP A 42 0.11 -11.86 -18.61
C ASP A 42 0.54 -10.38 -18.76
N TYR A 43 1.63 -9.97 -18.09
CA TYR A 43 2.03 -8.57 -18.00
C TYR A 43 2.26 -7.93 -19.36
N LYS A 44 2.96 -8.62 -20.28
CA LYS A 44 3.30 -8.07 -21.60
C LYS A 44 2.04 -7.66 -22.36
N ASP A 45 1.08 -8.57 -22.44
CA ASP A 45 -0.15 -8.35 -23.18
C ASP A 45 -1.02 -7.29 -22.49
N SER A 46 -1.12 -7.33 -21.15
CA SER A 46 -1.85 -6.32 -20.40
C SER A 46 -1.26 -4.91 -20.52
N PHE A 47 0.08 -4.79 -20.51
CA PHE A 47 0.78 -3.51 -20.67
C PHE A 47 0.55 -2.93 -22.07
N ILE A 48 0.69 -3.77 -23.11
CA ILE A 48 0.46 -3.35 -24.50
C ILE A 48 -0.99 -2.87 -24.67
N GLU A 49 -1.95 -3.63 -24.16
CA GLU A 49 -3.37 -3.30 -24.31
C GLU A 49 -3.74 -2.04 -23.51
N GLU A 50 -3.21 -1.85 -22.30
CA GLU A 50 -3.41 -0.64 -21.50
C GLU A 50 -2.97 0.63 -22.27
N TYR A 51 -1.75 0.65 -22.79
CA TYR A 51 -1.25 1.83 -23.52
C TYR A 51 -1.95 2.03 -24.87
N LYS A 52 -2.41 0.96 -25.51
CA LYS A 52 -3.24 1.05 -26.71
C LYS A 52 -4.59 1.70 -26.40
N GLN A 53 -5.26 1.28 -25.32
CA GLN A 53 -6.52 1.87 -24.89
C GLN A 53 -6.38 3.35 -24.53
N ILE A 54 -5.30 3.73 -23.85
CA ILE A 54 -5.00 5.14 -23.56
C ILE A 54 -4.84 5.94 -24.86
N SER A 55 -4.11 5.40 -25.85
CA SER A 55 -3.94 6.02 -27.16
C SER A 55 -5.27 6.22 -27.88
N GLU A 56 -6.11 5.19 -27.94
CA GLU A 56 -7.41 5.26 -28.61
C GLU A 56 -8.37 6.23 -27.91
N HIS A 57 -8.42 6.23 -26.57
CA HIS A 57 -9.21 7.20 -25.81
C HIS A 57 -8.74 8.64 -26.06
N ALA A 58 -7.42 8.86 -26.15
CA ALA A 58 -6.87 10.17 -26.47
C ALA A 58 -7.27 10.63 -27.88
N LYS A 59 -7.23 9.74 -28.89
CA LYS A 59 -7.65 10.04 -30.27
C LYS A 59 -9.13 10.40 -30.36
N VAL A 60 -10.00 9.65 -29.68
CA VAL A 60 -11.45 9.93 -29.66
C VAL A 60 -11.72 11.30 -29.03
N LYS A 61 -11.09 11.61 -27.89
CA LYS A 61 -11.25 12.92 -27.23
C LYS A 61 -10.71 14.05 -28.11
N LEU A 62 -9.57 13.83 -28.77
CA LEU A 62 -8.97 14.78 -29.71
C LEU A 62 -9.87 15.06 -30.91
N GLN A 63 -10.54 14.05 -31.47
CA GLN A 63 -11.48 14.25 -32.56
C GLN A 63 -12.67 15.12 -32.14
N ASN A 64 -13.20 14.89 -30.93
CA ASN A 64 -14.30 15.68 -30.39
C ASN A 64 -13.90 17.15 -30.19
N LEU A 65 -12.74 17.41 -29.59
CA LEU A 65 -12.24 18.77 -29.37
C LEU A 65 -11.91 19.50 -30.68
N ASN A 66 -11.37 18.80 -31.68
CA ASN A 66 -11.14 19.39 -33.00
C ASN A 66 -12.45 19.77 -33.70
N ASN A 67 -13.51 18.99 -33.53
CA ASN A 67 -14.84 19.33 -34.04
C ASN A 67 -15.43 20.55 -33.31
N GLU A 68 -15.25 20.63 -31.99
CA GLU A 68 -15.64 21.78 -31.16
C GLU A 68 -14.90 23.06 -31.61
N LEU A 69 -13.57 22.97 -31.79
CA LEU A 69 -12.73 24.08 -32.28
C LEU A 69 -13.11 24.54 -33.69
N ARG A 70 -13.45 23.61 -34.58
CA ARG A 70 -13.98 23.94 -35.92
C ARG A 70 -15.32 24.67 -35.84
N GLY A 71 -16.18 24.32 -34.88
CA GLY A 71 -17.41 25.06 -34.61
C GLY A 71 -17.14 26.53 -34.26
N TYR A 72 -16.18 26.78 -33.36
CA TYR A 72 -15.77 28.14 -33.00
C TYR A 72 -15.15 28.92 -34.16
N SER A 73 -14.43 28.25 -35.06
CA SER A 73 -13.82 28.90 -36.24
C SER A 73 -14.84 29.45 -37.26
N GLN A 74 -16.10 29.05 -37.15
CA GLN A 74 -17.19 29.50 -38.03
C GLN A 74 -17.96 30.72 -37.48
N TRP A 75 -17.65 31.15 -36.25
CA TRP A 75 -18.30 32.28 -35.59
C TRP A 75 -17.69 33.63 -36.00
N GLY A 76 -18.45 34.71 -35.85
CA GLY A 76 -17.94 36.07 -36.10
C GLY A 76 -16.88 36.49 -35.08
N GLU A 77 -15.99 37.44 -35.44
CA GLU A 77 -14.91 37.91 -34.54
C GLU A 77 -15.40 38.32 -33.14
N ASN A 78 -16.55 39.01 -33.07
CA ASN A 78 -17.14 39.45 -31.81
C ASN A 78 -17.61 38.28 -30.93
N GLU A 79 -18.09 37.19 -31.53
CA GLU A 79 -18.50 35.99 -30.80
C GLU A 79 -17.27 35.20 -30.34
N ARG A 80 -16.21 35.17 -31.15
CA ARG A 80 -14.96 34.48 -30.81
C ARG A 80 -14.25 35.11 -29.61
N LEU A 81 -14.27 36.43 -29.49
CA LEU A 81 -13.71 37.17 -28.35
C LEU A 81 -14.39 36.81 -27.02
N ILE A 82 -15.68 36.44 -27.04
CA ILE A 82 -16.42 36.02 -25.84
C ILE A 82 -15.90 34.66 -25.31
N TYR A 83 -15.33 33.83 -26.19
CA TYR A 83 -14.89 32.46 -25.87
C TYR A 83 -13.38 32.25 -26.00
N GLU A 84 -12.59 33.33 -26.04
CA GLU A 84 -11.13 33.27 -26.24
C GLU A 84 -10.44 32.37 -25.21
N GLU A 85 -10.82 32.49 -23.92
CA GLU A 85 -10.29 31.65 -22.84
C GLU A 85 -10.61 30.16 -23.06
N ARG A 86 -11.85 29.84 -23.43
CA ARG A 86 -12.29 28.47 -23.72
C ARG A 86 -11.57 27.89 -24.94
N ILE A 87 -11.37 28.70 -25.98
CA ILE A 87 -10.63 28.30 -27.19
C ILE A 87 -9.19 27.98 -26.82
N HIS A 88 -8.54 28.84 -26.02
CA HIS A 88 -7.18 28.61 -25.55
C HIS A 88 -7.05 27.32 -24.70
N GLU A 89 -8.01 27.05 -23.80
CA GLU A 89 -8.06 25.78 -23.06
C GLU A 89 -8.18 24.56 -23.98
N ILE A 90 -9.07 24.63 -24.98
CA ILE A 90 -9.28 23.54 -25.95
C ILE A 90 -8.02 23.29 -26.77
N GLU A 91 -7.40 24.35 -27.29
CA GLU A 91 -6.14 24.26 -28.06
C GLU A 91 -5.02 23.64 -27.21
N GLY A 92 -4.91 24.06 -25.95
CA GLY A 92 -3.97 23.46 -24.99
C GLY A 92 -4.22 21.97 -24.74
N MET A 93 -5.48 21.57 -24.54
CA MET A 93 -5.85 20.16 -24.37
C MET A 93 -5.64 19.35 -25.66
N ILE A 94 -5.88 19.92 -26.84
CA ILE A 94 -5.57 19.28 -28.13
C ILE A 94 -4.07 18.98 -28.23
N ASN A 95 -3.21 19.97 -27.96
CA ASN A 95 -1.76 19.80 -27.97
C ASN A 95 -1.31 18.67 -27.02
N TYR A 96 -1.87 18.64 -25.80
CA TYR A 96 -1.62 17.56 -24.85
C TYR A 96 -2.02 16.19 -25.42
N LEU A 97 -3.24 16.07 -25.97
CA LEU A 97 -3.79 14.80 -26.46
C LEU A 97 -3.09 14.29 -27.72
N GLU A 98 -2.60 15.17 -28.58
CA GLU A 98 -1.79 14.80 -29.75
C GLU A 98 -0.52 14.04 -29.32
N VAL A 99 0.18 14.61 -28.34
CA VAL A 99 1.39 14.01 -27.78
C VAL A 99 1.03 12.73 -27.00
N GLU A 100 -0.02 12.74 -26.17
CA GLU A 100 -0.45 11.54 -25.41
C GLU A 100 -0.80 10.39 -26.37
N ALA A 101 -1.60 10.62 -27.40
CA ALA A 101 -2.01 9.61 -28.38
C ALA A 101 -0.81 9.02 -29.12
N SER A 102 0.10 9.87 -29.57
CA SER A 102 1.31 9.48 -30.30
C SER A 102 2.29 8.69 -29.41
N VAL A 103 2.62 9.23 -28.24
CA VAL A 103 3.60 8.64 -27.32
C VAL A 103 3.11 7.30 -26.77
N THR A 104 1.85 7.19 -26.36
CA THR A 104 1.31 5.93 -25.81
C THR A 104 1.23 4.82 -26.85
N GLY A 105 0.93 5.16 -28.12
CA GLY A 105 1.05 4.24 -29.25
C GLY A 105 2.48 3.73 -29.45
N ARG A 106 3.48 4.63 -29.34
CA ARG A 106 4.90 4.27 -29.42
C ARG A 106 5.36 3.41 -28.23
N ILE A 107 4.87 3.67 -27.01
CA ILE A 107 5.13 2.84 -25.82
C ILE A 107 4.67 1.40 -26.05
N SER A 108 3.41 1.21 -26.48
CA SER A 108 2.86 -0.11 -26.80
C SER A 108 3.69 -0.83 -27.88
N ASN A 109 4.08 -0.12 -28.94
CA ASN A 109 4.89 -0.70 -30.03
C ASN A 109 6.32 -1.04 -29.59
N ALA A 110 6.96 -0.22 -28.75
CA ALA A 110 8.28 -0.51 -28.18
C ALA A 110 8.23 -1.78 -27.33
N TYR A 111 7.19 -1.94 -26.51
CA TYR A 111 7.02 -3.13 -25.66
C TYR A 111 6.66 -4.40 -26.46
N ARG A 112 6.08 -4.28 -27.66
CA ARG A 112 5.93 -5.43 -28.57
C ARG A 112 7.27 -5.97 -29.05
N LYS A 113 8.25 -5.07 -29.26
CA LYS A 113 9.60 -5.36 -29.77
C LYS A 113 10.62 -5.51 -28.65
N VAL A 114 10.27 -6.16 -27.54
CA VAL A 114 11.18 -6.40 -26.38
C VAL A 114 12.45 -7.19 -26.76
N GLU A 115 12.50 -7.82 -27.92
CA GLU A 115 13.70 -8.49 -28.44
C GLU A 115 14.72 -7.52 -29.06
N ASP A 116 14.33 -6.29 -29.40
CA ASP A 116 15.21 -5.28 -29.97
C ASP A 116 16.17 -4.72 -28.90
N PRO A 117 17.49 -4.82 -29.02
CA PRO A 117 18.44 -4.33 -28.00
C PRO A 117 18.21 -2.89 -27.52
N GLN A 118 17.58 -2.03 -28.33
CA GLN A 118 17.29 -0.63 -27.99
C GLN A 118 15.91 -0.42 -27.35
N TRP A 119 15.05 -1.45 -27.30
CA TRP A 119 13.66 -1.34 -26.85
C TRP A 119 13.55 -0.66 -25.48
N ASN A 120 14.46 -0.97 -24.56
CA ASN A 120 14.42 -0.52 -23.18
C ASN A 120 14.69 0.99 -23.08
N SER A 121 15.70 1.46 -23.80
CA SER A 121 16.07 2.87 -23.86
C SER A 121 14.96 3.70 -24.54
N LEU A 122 14.42 3.19 -25.66
CA LEU A 122 13.30 3.82 -26.37
C LEU A 122 12.06 3.90 -25.50
N LEU A 123 11.71 2.81 -24.81
CA LEU A 123 10.58 2.76 -23.90
C LEU A 123 10.74 3.79 -22.77
N CYS A 124 11.92 3.87 -22.17
CA CYS A 124 12.22 4.84 -21.12
C CYS A 124 12.08 6.28 -21.61
N LYS A 125 12.56 6.57 -22.83
CA LYS A 125 12.41 7.87 -23.49
C LYS A 125 10.95 8.23 -23.73
N TYR A 126 10.15 7.32 -24.27
CA TYR A 126 8.72 7.58 -24.50
C TYR A 126 7.95 7.74 -23.20
N LEU A 127 8.27 6.97 -22.16
CA LEU A 127 7.67 7.14 -20.85
C LEU A 127 8.01 8.51 -20.26
N LYS A 128 9.27 8.95 -20.31
CA LYS A 128 9.67 10.30 -19.91
C LYS A 128 8.88 11.36 -20.69
N GLU A 129 8.83 11.26 -22.02
CA GLU A 129 8.12 12.21 -22.90
C GLU A 129 6.63 12.33 -22.52
N ARG A 130 5.97 11.20 -22.22
CA ARG A 130 4.58 11.20 -21.76
C ARG A 130 4.40 11.99 -20.46
N TYR A 131 5.23 11.71 -19.45
CA TYR A 131 5.09 12.35 -18.15
C TYR A 131 5.52 13.82 -18.17
N THR A 132 6.49 14.20 -19.02
CA THR A 132 6.80 15.61 -19.30
C THR A 132 5.57 16.33 -19.86
N ASN A 133 4.95 15.79 -20.89
CA ASN A 133 3.75 16.36 -21.50
C ASN A 133 2.60 16.53 -20.49
N LEU A 134 2.39 15.53 -19.62
CA LEU A 134 1.36 15.59 -18.58
C LEU A 134 1.66 16.69 -17.55
N VAL A 135 2.88 16.76 -17.02
CA VAL A 135 3.26 17.75 -16.01
C VAL A 135 3.20 19.17 -16.58
N GLU A 136 3.75 19.41 -17.77
CA GLU A 136 3.72 20.73 -18.40
C GLU A 136 2.28 21.18 -18.72
N SER A 137 1.43 20.27 -19.19
CA SER A 137 0.03 20.59 -19.51
C SER A 137 -0.79 20.89 -18.25
N TYR A 138 -0.47 20.23 -17.13
CA TYR A 138 -1.06 20.55 -15.83
C TYR A 138 -0.61 21.92 -15.32
N GLU A 139 0.70 22.24 -15.42
CA GLU A 139 1.23 23.54 -14.98
C GLU A 139 0.74 24.71 -15.82
N LYS A 140 0.44 24.48 -17.10
CA LYS A 140 -0.21 25.45 -18.00
C LYS A 140 -1.73 25.58 -17.80
N GLY A 141 -2.34 24.74 -16.95
CA GLY A 141 -3.78 24.75 -16.68
C GLY A 141 -4.65 24.05 -17.73
N PHE A 142 -4.06 23.36 -18.72
CA PHE A 142 -4.81 22.60 -19.74
C PHE A 142 -5.37 21.28 -19.21
N ILE A 143 -4.78 20.78 -18.12
CA ILE A 143 -5.23 19.61 -17.39
C ILE A 143 -5.41 19.99 -15.93
N ASP A 144 -6.52 19.54 -15.34
CA ASP A 144 -6.84 19.78 -13.94
C ASP A 144 -6.83 18.48 -13.11
N ASP A 145 -7.04 18.64 -11.80
CA ASP A 145 -7.16 17.52 -10.87
C ASP A 145 -8.37 16.62 -11.18
N VAL A 146 -9.44 17.15 -11.78
CA VAL A 146 -10.62 16.37 -12.16
C VAL A 146 -10.21 15.33 -13.20
N TYR A 147 -9.52 15.77 -14.26
CA TYR A 147 -9.02 14.91 -15.32
C TYR A 147 -8.06 13.83 -14.80
N LEU A 148 -7.15 14.18 -13.88
CA LEU A 148 -6.23 13.21 -13.30
C LEU A 148 -6.96 12.18 -12.41
N ARG A 149 -7.97 12.60 -11.64
CA ARG A 149 -8.78 11.72 -10.80
C ARG A 149 -9.61 10.73 -11.60
N GLU A 150 -10.19 11.14 -12.74
CA GLU A 150 -10.90 10.22 -13.65
C GLU A 150 -10.00 9.08 -14.13
N ARG A 151 -8.69 9.34 -14.23
CA ARG A 151 -7.65 8.38 -14.57
C ARG A 151 -7.02 7.67 -13.37
N LYS A 152 -7.58 7.84 -12.16
CA LYS A 152 -7.07 7.29 -10.89
C LYS A 152 -5.63 7.70 -10.58
N SER A 153 -5.20 8.85 -11.07
CA SER A 153 -3.86 9.42 -10.91
C SER A 153 -3.93 10.74 -10.15
N ASN A 154 -2.77 11.27 -9.75
CA ASN A 154 -2.62 12.67 -9.35
C ASN A 154 -1.33 13.25 -9.97
N ILE A 155 -1.11 14.55 -9.79
CA ILE A 155 0.07 15.23 -10.32
C ILE A 155 1.36 14.70 -9.69
N GLU A 156 1.33 14.32 -8.41
CA GLU A 156 2.54 13.82 -7.72
C GLU A 156 2.99 12.45 -8.21
N GLU A 157 2.06 11.59 -8.63
CA GLU A 157 2.40 10.35 -9.32
C GLU A 157 3.03 10.64 -10.70
N ALA A 158 2.54 11.63 -11.44
CA ALA A 158 3.15 12.00 -12.72
C ALA A 158 4.57 12.56 -12.53
N ARG A 159 4.77 13.44 -11.54
CA ARG A 159 6.09 13.99 -11.18
C ARG A 159 7.04 12.89 -10.71
N TYR A 160 6.55 11.93 -9.93
CA TYR A 160 7.32 10.75 -9.53
C TYR A 160 7.83 9.96 -10.73
N TYR A 161 6.95 9.66 -11.69
CA TYR A 161 7.33 8.89 -12.86
C TYR A 161 8.25 9.69 -13.79
N LEU A 162 8.02 10.99 -13.96
CA LEU A 162 8.94 11.87 -14.68
C LEU A 162 10.35 11.81 -14.09
N TYR A 163 10.47 12.01 -12.77
CA TYR A 163 11.75 11.92 -12.06
C TYR A 163 12.39 10.54 -12.22
N LYS A 164 11.60 9.46 -12.13
CA LYS A 164 12.08 8.10 -12.30
C LYS A 164 12.70 7.87 -13.67
N TYR A 165 12.00 8.20 -14.74
CA TYR A 165 12.49 7.95 -16.09
C TYR A 165 13.64 8.88 -16.45
N ASP A 166 13.64 10.13 -15.94
CA ASP A 166 14.78 11.02 -16.07
C ASP A 166 16.04 10.44 -15.39
N TYR A 167 15.92 9.99 -14.14
CA TYR A 167 17.03 9.34 -13.43
C TYR A 167 17.53 8.09 -14.16
N PHE A 168 16.64 7.26 -14.69
CA PHE A 168 17.02 6.02 -15.36
C PHE A 168 17.78 6.28 -16.65
N LEU A 169 17.34 7.27 -17.45
CA LEU A 169 18.06 7.69 -18.66
C LEU A 169 19.42 8.29 -18.32
N ASN A 170 19.48 9.19 -17.34
CA ASN A 170 20.73 9.88 -16.97
C ASN A 170 21.78 8.94 -16.40
N ASN A 171 21.36 7.82 -15.79
CA ASN A 171 22.26 6.82 -15.19
C ASN A 171 22.37 5.52 -16.01
N ASN A 172 21.85 5.48 -17.24
CA ASN A 172 21.85 4.30 -18.12
C ASN A 172 21.30 3.02 -17.45
N ILE A 173 20.22 3.16 -16.68
CA ILE A 173 19.62 2.07 -15.92
C ILE A 173 18.51 1.43 -16.74
N LEU A 174 18.61 0.11 -16.93
CA LEU A 174 17.59 -0.66 -17.63
C LEU A 174 16.28 -0.71 -16.83
N LEU A 175 15.18 -0.43 -17.50
CA LEU A 175 13.84 -0.71 -16.98
C LEU A 175 13.70 -2.21 -16.81
N LYS A 176 13.37 -2.66 -15.60
CA LYS A 176 12.90 -4.04 -15.42
C LYS A 176 11.61 -4.19 -16.21
N GLU A 177 11.63 -5.11 -17.17
CA GLU A 177 10.53 -5.32 -18.12
C GLU A 177 9.21 -5.50 -17.35
N ASN A 178 9.24 -6.29 -16.28
CA ASN A 178 8.04 -6.68 -15.56
C ASN A 178 8.13 -6.39 -14.05
N LYS A 179 7.24 -5.52 -13.55
CA LYS A 179 7.13 -5.18 -12.13
C LYS A 179 6.71 -6.38 -11.24
N TYR A 180 6.10 -7.40 -11.84
CA TYR A 180 5.67 -8.63 -11.17
C TYR A 180 6.68 -9.76 -11.27
N GLN A 181 7.89 -9.52 -11.80
CA GLN A 181 8.92 -10.55 -11.87
C GLN A 181 9.13 -11.18 -10.49
N PRO A 182 8.84 -12.49 -10.33
CA PRO A 182 8.84 -13.13 -9.02
C PRO A 182 10.26 -13.56 -8.63
N SER A 183 11.22 -12.64 -8.63
CA SER A 183 12.56 -12.91 -8.10
C SER A 183 12.52 -13.00 -6.58
N GLY A 184 13.50 -13.65 -5.96
CA GLY A 184 13.62 -13.75 -4.50
C GLY A 184 13.36 -12.43 -3.77
N VAL A 185 14.15 -11.40 -4.08
CA VAL A 185 14.04 -10.06 -3.47
C VAL A 185 12.70 -9.39 -3.78
N ASN A 186 12.28 -9.40 -5.04
CA ASN A 186 11.03 -8.73 -5.43
C ASN A 186 9.81 -9.44 -4.85
N SER A 187 9.87 -10.75 -4.59
CA SER A 187 8.77 -11.50 -3.98
C SER A 187 8.39 -10.99 -2.59
N ILE A 188 9.35 -10.48 -1.81
CA ILE A 188 9.06 -9.86 -0.51
C ILE A 188 8.28 -8.56 -0.72
N ASN A 189 8.73 -7.72 -1.68
CA ASN A 189 8.04 -6.50 -2.05
C ASN A 189 6.62 -6.79 -2.59
N LEU A 190 6.44 -7.86 -3.38
CA LEU A 190 5.14 -8.30 -3.89
C LEU A 190 4.24 -8.89 -2.80
N LEU A 191 4.80 -9.61 -1.83
CA LEU A 191 4.06 -10.15 -0.67
C LEU A 191 3.43 -9.02 0.15
N PHE A 192 4.12 -7.88 0.25
CA PHE A 192 3.64 -6.72 0.99
C PHE A 192 2.88 -5.72 0.13
N ARG A 193 2.70 -5.99 -1.16
CA ARG A 193 2.02 -5.07 -2.05
C ARG A 193 0.50 -5.07 -1.85
N ASP A 194 -0.11 -3.92 -2.09
CA ASP A 194 -1.56 -3.73 -2.21
C ASP A 194 -2.33 -4.29 -0.99
N SER A 195 -3.34 -5.12 -1.24
CA SER A 195 -4.24 -5.63 -0.20
C SER A 195 -3.68 -6.83 0.57
N ASN A 196 -2.48 -7.32 0.22
CA ASN A 196 -1.89 -8.49 0.88
C ASN A 196 -1.59 -8.22 2.37
N ILE A 197 -1.15 -7.00 2.70
CA ILE A 197 -0.92 -6.60 4.09
C ILE A 197 -2.22 -6.60 4.90
N LEU A 198 -3.36 -6.23 4.30
CA LEU A 198 -4.65 -6.26 5.01
C LEU A 198 -5.02 -7.68 5.43
N ILE A 199 -4.78 -8.68 4.56
CA ILE A 199 -5.03 -10.09 4.89
C ILE A 199 -4.14 -10.53 6.07
N LEU A 200 -2.86 -10.14 6.05
CA LEU A 200 -1.94 -10.41 7.16
C LEU A 200 -2.44 -9.76 8.47
N VAL A 201 -2.87 -8.50 8.42
CA VAL A 201 -3.43 -7.75 9.56
C VAL A 201 -4.69 -8.42 10.11
N ILE A 202 -5.59 -8.91 9.25
CA ILE A 202 -6.78 -9.66 9.66
C ILE A 202 -6.39 -10.90 10.45
N ILE A 203 -5.41 -11.64 9.98
CA ILE A 203 -4.98 -12.88 10.65
C ILE A 203 -4.31 -12.56 11.98
N ILE A 204 -3.46 -11.53 12.04
CA ILE A 204 -2.88 -11.03 13.30
C ILE A 204 -3.97 -10.62 14.28
N ALA A 205 -5.03 -9.94 13.81
CA ALA A 205 -6.16 -9.56 14.65
C ALA A 205 -6.88 -10.79 15.24
N LEU A 206 -7.13 -11.82 14.42
CA LEU A 206 -7.75 -13.08 14.87
C LEU A 206 -6.89 -13.79 15.91
N LEU A 207 -5.58 -13.89 15.70
CA LEU A 207 -4.64 -14.49 16.64
C LEU A 207 -4.57 -13.71 17.96
N SER A 208 -4.64 -12.37 17.88
CA SER A 208 -4.64 -11.49 19.04
C SER A 208 -5.89 -11.69 19.90
N MET A 209 -7.07 -11.84 19.27
CA MET A 209 -8.32 -12.13 19.97
C MET A 209 -8.23 -13.45 20.74
N ASP A 210 -7.60 -14.48 20.17
CA ASP A 210 -7.49 -15.79 20.82
C ASP A 210 -6.62 -15.77 22.09
N ILE A 211 -5.61 -14.90 22.17
CA ILE A 211 -4.78 -14.78 23.39
C ILE A 211 -5.52 -14.02 24.51
N PHE A 212 -6.24 -12.94 24.17
CA PHE A 212 -6.86 -12.07 25.16
C PHE A 212 -8.29 -12.48 25.55
N LEU A 213 -9.09 -13.02 24.62
CA LEU A 213 -10.50 -13.33 24.85
C LEU A 213 -10.80 -14.82 25.09
N ALA A 214 -10.00 -15.75 24.57
CA ALA A 214 -10.27 -17.17 24.79
C ALA A 214 -10.27 -17.56 26.29
N PRO A 215 -9.34 -17.04 27.14
CA PRO A 215 -9.39 -17.33 28.57
C PRO A 215 -10.65 -16.82 29.26
N VAL A 216 -11.21 -15.70 28.80
CA VAL A 216 -12.44 -15.10 29.33
C VAL A 216 -13.64 -15.99 29.03
N LEU A 217 -13.75 -16.50 27.79
CA LEU A 217 -14.84 -17.38 27.37
C LEU A 217 -14.75 -18.78 27.97
N GLU A 218 -13.55 -19.34 28.03
CA GLU A 218 -13.31 -20.70 28.57
C GLU A 218 -13.45 -20.74 30.11
N GLY A 219 -13.58 -19.57 30.77
CA GLY A 219 -13.57 -19.47 32.23
C GLY A 219 -12.20 -19.71 32.87
N SER A 220 -11.19 -20.08 32.06
CA SER A 220 -9.82 -20.36 32.51
C SER A 220 -9.12 -19.13 33.08
N TYR A 221 -9.62 -17.93 32.78
CA TYR A 221 -9.15 -16.69 33.39
C TYR A 221 -9.18 -16.77 34.93
N LYS A 222 -10.17 -17.45 35.52
CA LYS A 222 -10.26 -17.62 36.99
C LYS A 222 -9.03 -18.35 37.55
N ILE A 223 -8.58 -19.39 36.84
CA ILE A 223 -7.39 -20.17 37.21
C ILE A 223 -6.13 -19.31 37.07
N GLU A 224 -6.04 -18.52 36.00
CA GLU A 224 -4.94 -17.56 35.77
C GLU A 224 -4.86 -16.49 36.87
N TYR A 225 -6.01 -16.08 37.44
CA TYR A 225 -6.06 -15.11 38.55
C TYR A 225 -5.91 -15.70 39.95
N THR A 226 -6.06 -17.02 40.11
CA THR A 226 -5.75 -17.70 41.39
C THR A 226 -4.26 -17.99 41.58
N TYR A 227 -3.46 -17.87 40.51
CA TYR A 227 -2.01 -17.99 40.61
C TYR A 227 -1.43 -16.79 41.39
N PRO A 228 -0.39 -16.96 42.23
CA PRO A 228 0.26 -15.87 42.95
C PRO A 228 1.15 -15.01 42.03
N LEU A 229 0.55 -14.49 40.95
CA LEU A 229 1.19 -13.65 39.95
C LEU A 229 0.45 -12.31 39.86
N GLU A 230 1.21 -11.23 39.75
CA GLU A 230 0.62 -9.90 39.59
C GLU A 230 -0.13 -9.79 38.25
N ARG A 231 -1.33 -9.20 38.27
CA ARG A 231 -2.15 -8.96 37.06
C ARG A 231 -1.39 -8.18 35.98
N LYS A 232 -0.51 -7.27 36.40
CA LYS A 232 0.40 -6.50 35.53
C LYS A 232 1.34 -7.42 34.75
N SER A 233 1.93 -8.39 35.43
CA SER A 233 2.85 -9.37 34.84
C SER A 233 2.14 -10.27 33.83
N ILE A 234 0.89 -10.67 34.11
CA ILE A 234 0.06 -11.47 33.18
C ILE A 234 -0.23 -10.68 31.90
N PHE A 235 -0.69 -9.42 32.03
CA PHE A 235 -0.99 -8.57 30.87
C PHE A 235 0.24 -8.37 29.96
N ILE A 236 1.37 -7.99 30.55
CA ILE A 236 2.62 -7.75 29.80
C ILE A 236 3.10 -9.05 29.16
N ALA A 237 2.97 -10.19 29.82
CA ALA A 237 3.38 -11.48 29.24
C ALA A 237 2.53 -11.85 28.03
N LYS A 238 1.21 -11.62 28.07
CA LYS A 238 0.32 -11.83 26.92
C LYS A 238 0.65 -10.89 25.77
N LEU A 239 0.88 -9.60 26.05
CA LEU A 239 1.28 -8.60 25.07
C LEU A 239 2.60 -8.98 24.37
N ILE A 240 3.63 -9.34 25.13
CA ILE A 240 4.92 -9.77 24.55
C ILE A 240 4.73 -11.04 23.72
N SER A 241 3.95 -12.00 24.20
CA SER A 241 3.71 -13.27 23.50
C SER A 241 3.05 -13.05 22.13
N ILE A 242 1.99 -12.24 22.05
CA ILE A 242 1.33 -11.96 20.77
C ILE A 242 2.23 -11.18 19.81
N LEU A 243 3.05 -10.26 20.30
CA LEU A 243 4.00 -9.52 19.46
C LEU A 243 5.09 -10.45 18.90
N LEU A 244 5.65 -11.34 19.73
CA LEU A 244 6.63 -12.34 19.29
C LEU A 244 6.04 -13.29 18.24
N ILE A 245 4.81 -13.76 18.46
CA ILE A 245 4.10 -14.62 17.49
C ILE A 245 3.88 -13.87 16.18
N SER A 246 3.38 -12.63 16.25
CA SER A 246 3.05 -11.85 15.05
C SER A 246 4.29 -11.51 14.23
N PHE A 247 5.38 -11.07 14.86
CA PHE A 247 6.64 -10.80 14.19
C PHE A 247 7.30 -12.07 13.66
N GLY A 248 7.26 -13.17 14.43
CA GLY A 248 7.74 -14.47 13.98
C GLY A 248 7.03 -14.94 12.72
N ILE A 249 5.69 -14.79 12.67
CA ILE A 249 4.89 -15.11 11.48
C ILE A 249 5.33 -14.25 10.28
N ILE A 250 5.42 -12.92 10.44
CA ILE A 250 5.82 -12.01 9.35
C ILE A 250 7.19 -12.41 8.78
N ILE A 251 8.16 -12.68 9.65
CA ILE A 251 9.51 -13.09 9.26
C ILE A 251 9.48 -14.43 8.50
N VAL A 252 8.79 -15.44 9.04
CA VAL A 252 8.70 -16.78 8.43
C VAL A 252 8.04 -16.72 7.05
N LEU A 253 6.94 -15.97 6.90
CA LEU A 253 6.25 -15.84 5.60
C LEU A 253 7.11 -15.12 4.57
N SER A 254 7.85 -14.09 4.99
CA SER A 254 8.76 -13.36 4.12
C SER A 254 9.93 -14.23 3.66
N LEU A 255 10.53 -14.98 4.58
CA LEU A 255 11.60 -15.94 4.28
C LEU A 255 11.11 -17.04 3.35
N LEU A 256 9.92 -17.59 3.60
CA LEU A 256 9.33 -18.61 2.75
C LEU A 256 9.13 -18.08 1.32
N SER A 257 8.52 -16.90 1.18
CA SER A 257 8.34 -16.27 -0.13
C SER A 257 9.67 -16.05 -0.84
N PHE A 258 10.67 -15.54 -0.12
CA PHE A 258 12.01 -15.31 -0.65
C PHE A 258 12.66 -16.61 -1.13
N ILE A 259 12.65 -17.68 -0.33
CA ILE A 259 13.30 -18.95 -0.65
C ILE A 259 12.64 -19.61 -1.86
N ILE A 260 11.32 -19.74 -1.87
CA ILE A 260 10.58 -20.39 -2.97
C ILE A 260 10.88 -19.69 -4.30
N ASN A 261 10.77 -18.35 -4.33
CA ASN A 261 11.00 -17.58 -5.54
C ASN A 261 12.47 -17.53 -5.96
N SER A 262 13.41 -17.50 -5.00
CA SER A 262 14.84 -17.54 -5.28
C SER A 262 15.25 -18.85 -5.95
N MET A 263 14.65 -19.98 -5.55
CA MET A 263 14.94 -21.29 -6.14
C MET A 263 14.42 -21.41 -7.57
N ILE A 264 13.29 -20.78 -7.90
CA ILE A 264 12.64 -20.92 -9.22
C ILE A 264 13.13 -19.85 -10.21
N PHE A 265 13.26 -18.60 -9.77
CA PHE A 265 13.51 -17.45 -10.64
C PHE A 265 14.83 -16.73 -10.36
N GLY A 266 15.61 -17.21 -9.40
CA GLY A 266 16.82 -16.56 -8.93
C GLY A 266 16.54 -15.43 -7.92
N ILE A 267 17.61 -14.98 -7.27
CA ILE A 267 17.54 -14.00 -6.17
C ILE A 267 17.05 -12.63 -6.68
N GLY A 268 17.55 -12.20 -7.84
CA GLY A 268 17.31 -10.86 -8.39
C GLY A 268 18.24 -9.80 -7.81
N ASP A 269 17.96 -8.53 -8.11
CA ASP A 269 18.82 -7.39 -7.77
C ASP A 269 18.31 -6.61 -6.55
N PHE A 270 19.11 -6.63 -5.46
CA PHE A 270 18.87 -5.89 -4.22
C PHE A 270 19.09 -4.38 -4.33
N TYR A 271 19.98 -3.96 -5.23
CA TYR A 271 20.41 -2.57 -5.37
C TYR A 271 19.65 -1.83 -6.46
N TYR A 272 18.69 -2.50 -7.10
CA TYR A 272 17.86 -1.89 -8.12
C TYR A 272 17.23 -0.58 -7.61
N PRO A 273 17.40 0.54 -8.31
CA PRO A 273 16.96 1.84 -7.84
C PRO A 273 15.45 1.90 -7.76
N GLN A 274 14.96 2.46 -6.66
CA GLN A 274 13.56 2.74 -6.40
C GLN A 274 13.43 4.21 -6.07
N VAL A 275 12.60 4.91 -6.84
CA VAL A 275 12.24 6.28 -6.52
C VAL A 275 11.27 6.28 -5.36
N VAL A 276 11.45 7.20 -4.45
CA VAL A 276 10.62 7.39 -3.26
C VAL A 276 10.53 8.89 -2.94
N SER A 277 9.64 9.25 -2.01
CA SER A 277 9.50 10.63 -1.56
C SER A 277 10.77 11.12 -0.84
N GLY A 278 11.30 12.28 -1.24
CA GLY A 278 12.44 12.91 -0.58
C GLY A 278 12.13 13.37 0.85
N ASN A 279 10.86 13.39 1.22
CA ASN A 279 10.41 13.76 2.55
C ASN A 279 10.29 12.58 3.52
N ILE A 280 10.61 11.33 3.16
CA ILE A 280 10.39 10.13 4.02
C ILE A 280 10.87 10.30 5.47
N ASN A 281 11.97 11.02 5.68
CA ASN A 281 12.57 11.24 7.01
C ASN A 281 12.07 12.49 7.73
N LYS A 282 11.12 13.25 7.16
CA LYS A 282 10.58 14.50 7.70
C LYS A 282 9.09 14.34 8.00
N LEU A 283 8.62 14.89 9.11
CA LEU A 283 7.20 14.83 9.45
C LEU A 283 6.43 15.89 8.65
N THR A 284 5.63 15.46 7.67
CA THR A 284 4.80 16.35 6.84
C THR A 284 3.39 15.76 6.71
N LEU A 285 2.40 16.65 6.58
CA LEU A 285 0.98 16.34 6.40
C LEU A 285 0.50 16.61 4.97
N LYS A 286 1.40 17.06 4.10
CA LYS A 286 1.13 17.32 2.69
C LYS A 286 1.63 16.17 1.82
N ALA A 287 1.05 16.05 0.63
CA ALA A 287 1.64 15.24 -0.43
C ALA A 287 3.06 15.74 -0.74
N ASN A 288 3.87 14.88 -1.33
CA ASN A 288 5.23 15.23 -1.66
C ASN A 288 5.20 16.31 -2.76
N GLU A 289 5.74 17.51 -2.56
CA GLU A 289 5.67 18.60 -3.57
C GLU A 289 6.83 18.46 -4.58
N GLY A 290 6.87 17.36 -5.35
CA GLY A 290 7.91 17.12 -6.37
C GLY A 290 9.33 16.77 -5.88
N ASN A 291 9.57 16.68 -4.57
CA ASN A 291 10.89 16.35 -4.02
C ASN A 291 11.09 14.82 -3.95
N PHE A 292 11.81 14.21 -4.89
CA PHE A 292 12.04 12.75 -4.90
C PHE A 292 13.49 12.38 -4.66
N THR A 293 13.71 11.19 -4.10
CA THR A 293 15.03 10.60 -3.91
C THR A 293 15.04 9.16 -4.39
N VAL A 294 16.23 8.63 -4.67
CA VAL A 294 16.43 7.25 -5.09
C VAL A 294 17.04 6.45 -3.96
N ILE A 295 16.43 5.32 -3.62
CA ILE A 295 16.94 4.34 -2.66
C ILE A 295 17.06 2.97 -3.32
N SER A 296 17.79 2.04 -2.71
CA SER A 296 17.82 0.65 -3.19
C SER A 296 16.52 -0.09 -2.88
N LEU A 297 16.22 -1.14 -3.67
CA LEU A 297 15.10 -2.04 -3.41
C LEU A 297 15.19 -2.69 -2.02
N SER A 298 16.40 -3.06 -1.56
CA SER A 298 16.62 -3.57 -0.20
C SER A 298 16.19 -2.57 0.87
N HIS A 299 16.54 -1.29 0.71
CA HIS A 299 16.16 -0.24 1.65
C HIS A 299 14.63 -0.03 1.66
N LYS A 300 14.00 -0.05 0.48
CA LYS A 300 12.53 0.02 0.35
C LYS A 300 11.83 -1.13 1.08
N ILE A 301 12.35 -2.36 0.96
CA ILE A 301 11.81 -3.52 1.67
C ILE A 301 11.91 -3.34 3.19
N VAL A 302 13.05 -2.83 3.70
CA VAL A 302 13.22 -2.54 5.13
C VAL A 302 12.19 -1.52 5.62
N LEU A 303 11.96 -0.43 4.87
CA LEU A 303 10.92 0.54 5.20
C LEU A 303 9.53 -0.11 5.23
N GLY A 304 9.23 -1.00 4.27
CA GLY A 304 7.99 -1.79 4.27
C GLY A 304 7.83 -2.63 5.55
N PHE A 305 8.87 -3.35 5.96
CA PHE A 305 8.85 -4.13 7.21
C PHE A 305 8.60 -3.25 8.44
N VAL A 306 9.26 -2.11 8.54
CA VAL A 306 9.10 -1.19 9.69
C VAL A 306 7.65 -0.66 9.75
N MET A 307 7.05 -0.32 8.61
CA MET A 307 5.63 0.09 8.56
C MET A 307 4.69 -1.04 8.98
N ILE A 308 4.91 -2.27 8.50
CA ILE A 308 4.10 -3.44 8.88
C ILE A 308 4.23 -3.73 10.38
N ILE A 309 5.43 -3.58 10.96
CA ILE A 309 5.65 -3.73 12.40
C ILE A 309 4.83 -2.69 13.17
N ALA A 310 4.86 -1.42 12.76
CA ALA A 310 4.07 -0.36 13.39
C ALA A 310 2.55 -0.66 13.30
N LEU A 311 2.08 -1.09 12.13
CA LEU A 311 0.68 -1.46 11.90
C LEU A 311 0.27 -2.69 12.73
N THR A 312 1.17 -3.65 12.90
CA THR A 312 0.97 -4.84 13.74
C THR A 312 0.81 -4.45 15.21
N ILE A 313 1.69 -3.57 15.72
CA ILE A 313 1.61 -3.05 17.09
C ILE A 313 0.26 -2.34 17.31
N PHE A 314 -0.13 -1.47 16.37
CA PHE A 314 -1.43 -0.80 16.41
C PHE A 314 -2.60 -1.79 16.44
N THR A 315 -2.58 -2.79 15.54
CA THR A 315 -3.65 -3.80 15.44
C THR A 315 -3.78 -4.60 16.72
N VAL A 316 -2.67 -5.11 17.25
CA VAL A 316 -2.64 -5.84 18.53
C VAL A 316 -3.19 -4.97 19.65
N ALA A 317 -2.72 -3.72 19.77
CA ALA A 317 -3.17 -2.78 20.78
C ALA A 317 -4.67 -2.49 20.67
N PHE A 318 -5.18 -2.30 19.46
CA PHE A 318 -6.59 -2.07 19.18
C PHE A 318 -7.47 -3.27 19.55
N ILE A 319 -7.02 -4.49 19.25
CA ILE A 319 -7.71 -5.71 19.69
C ILE A 319 -7.73 -5.83 21.20
N ILE A 320 -6.61 -5.59 21.87
CA ILE A 320 -6.54 -5.63 23.33
C ILE A 320 -7.53 -4.63 23.93
N PHE A 321 -7.52 -3.40 23.42
CA PHE A 321 -8.45 -2.36 23.83
C PHE A 321 -9.91 -2.81 23.66
N LEU A 322 -10.32 -3.24 22.47
CA LEU A 322 -11.69 -3.70 22.24
C LEU A 322 -12.06 -4.93 23.07
N SER A 323 -11.12 -5.86 23.25
CA SER A 323 -11.35 -7.10 24.00
C SER A 323 -11.73 -6.84 25.45
N ILE A 324 -11.04 -5.91 26.11
CA ILE A 324 -11.26 -5.58 27.53
C ILE A 324 -12.57 -4.82 27.73
N PHE A 325 -13.00 -4.06 26.73
CA PHE A 325 -14.23 -3.27 26.78
C PHE A 325 -15.48 -4.07 26.40
N THR A 326 -15.36 -5.03 25.49
CA THR A 326 -16.53 -5.77 24.98
C THR A 326 -16.73 -7.13 25.64
N ASP A 327 -15.68 -7.71 26.24
CA ASP A 327 -15.65 -9.07 26.83
C ASP A 327 -16.23 -10.17 25.91
N SER A 328 -16.23 -9.93 24.59
CA SER A 328 -16.90 -10.78 23.62
C SER A 328 -16.11 -10.84 22.32
N ILE A 329 -15.74 -12.06 21.91
CA ILE A 329 -15.08 -12.31 20.62
C ILE A 329 -15.95 -11.82 19.47
N GLY A 330 -17.25 -12.12 19.49
CA GLY A 330 -18.16 -11.75 18.40
C GLY A 330 -18.34 -10.24 18.24
N LYS A 331 -18.30 -9.46 19.33
CA LYS A 331 -18.36 -7.98 19.26
C LYS A 331 -17.02 -7.40 18.81
N THR A 332 -15.92 -7.86 19.41
CA THR A 332 -14.55 -7.42 19.04
C THR A 332 -14.30 -7.66 17.56
N LEU A 333 -14.58 -8.87 17.07
CA LEU A 333 -14.37 -9.26 15.68
C LEU A 333 -15.16 -8.38 14.70
N ARG A 334 -16.45 -8.15 14.97
CA ARG A 334 -17.30 -7.32 14.10
C ARG A 334 -16.77 -5.89 13.97
N ILE A 335 -16.40 -5.27 15.09
CA ILE A 335 -15.86 -3.91 15.10
C ILE A 335 -14.53 -3.87 14.34
N THR A 336 -13.60 -4.78 14.65
CA THR A 336 -12.30 -4.81 13.98
C THR A 336 -12.44 -5.03 12.47
N MET A 337 -13.31 -5.95 12.04
CA MET A 337 -13.50 -6.22 10.62
C MET A 337 -14.06 -5.01 9.87
N VAL A 338 -15.02 -4.27 10.46
CA VAL A 338 -15.51 -3.03 9.86
C VAL A 338 -14.37 -2.03 9.65
N PHE A 339 -13.49 -1.87 10.64
CA PHE A 339 -12.35 -0.97 10.50
C PHE A 339 -11.35 -1.44 9.43
N ILE A 340 -11.03 -2.73 9.36
CA ILE A 340 -10.09 -3.22 8.33
C ILE A 340 -10.70 -3.11 6.92
N LEU A 341 -11.97 -3.47 6.75
CA LEU A 341 -12.67 -3.39 5.46
C LEU A 341 -12.93 -1.96 5.00
N ALA A 342 -13.10 -1.02 5.93
CA ALA A 342 -13.17 0.40 5.59
C ALA A 342 -11.87 0.89 4.94
N ALA A 343 -10.70 0.36 5.33
CA ALA A 343 -9.42 0.70 4.68
C ALA A 343 -9.43 0.33 3.19
N PHE A 344 -9.90 -0.89 2.88
CA PHE A 344 -10.02 -1.35 1.49
C PHE A 344 -11.00 -0.48 0.70
N THR A 345 -12.15 -0.17 1.29
CA THR A 345 -13.19 0.66 0.66
C THR A 345 -12.66 2.07 0.38
N PHE A 346 -12.00 2.68 1.35
CA PHE A 346 -11.40 4.01 1.19
C PHE A 346 -10.27 4.02 0.19
N HIS A 347 -9.44 2.97 0.10
CA HIS A 347 -8.42 2.88 -0.93
C HIS A 347 -9.00 2.89 -2.36
N VAL A 348 -10.14 2.24 -2.57
CA VAL A 348 -10.79 2.16 -3.88
C VAL A 348 -11.53 3.45 -4.23
N ILE A 349 -12.19 4.07 -3.25
CA ILE A 349 -13.13 5.18 -3.49
C ILE A 349 -12.50 6.56 -3.22
N ALA A 350 -11.67 6.68 -2.17
CA ALA A 350 -11.11 7.97 -1.79
C ALA A 350 -9.97 8.36 -2.73
N GLY A 351 -9.97 9.63 -3.16
CA GLY A 351 -8.85 10.18 -3.91
C GLY A 351 -7.54 10.10 -3.12
N LYS A 352 -6.40 10.04 -3.82
CA LYS A 352 -5.06 9.95 -3.21
C LYS A 352 -4.75 11.13 -2.26
N GLU A 353 -5.33 12.30 -2.52
CA GLU A 353 -5.25 13.54 -1.71
C GLU A 353 -6.20 13.57 -0.49
N SER A 354 -7.04 12.55 -0.29
CA SER A 354 -8.09 12.57 0.75
C SER A 354 -7.53 12.62 2.17
N LEU A 355 -8.23 13.34 3.06
CA LEU A 355 -7.93 13.37 4.50
C LEU A 355 -8.00 11.98 5.17
N VAL A 356 -8.74 11.05 4.57
CA VAL A 356 -8.81 9.66 5.06
C VAL A 356 -7.45 8.99 4.99
N ASN A 357 -6.64 9.29 3.98
CA ASN A 357 -5.29 8.72 3.82
C ASN A 357 -4.32 9.23 4.90
N LEU A 358 -4.64 10.35 5.54
CA LEU A 358 -3.89 10.91 6.65
C LEU A 358 -4.32 10.27 7.98
N TRP A 359 -5.62 10.26 8.27
CA TRP A 359 -6.15 9.97 9.61
C TRP A 359 -6.56 8.52 9.85
N TYR A 360 -6.60 7.69 8.82
CA TYR A 360 -7.03 6.30 8.97
C TYR A 360 -5.82 5.35 9.13
N PRO A 361 -5.59 4.73 10.31
CA PRO A 361 -4.36 3.97 10.59
C PRO A 361 -4.11 2.80 9.64
N TYR A 362 -5.16 2.15 9.15
CA TYR A 362 -5.02 1.05 8.20
C TYR A 362 -4.70 1.51 6.76
N MET A 363 -4.82 2.80 6.41
CA MET A 363 -4.39 3.27 5.07
C MET A 363 -2.88 3.15 4.87
N TYR A 364 -2.12 3.07 5.96
CA TYR A 364 -0.68 2.83 5.93
C TYR A 364 -0.29 1.39 5.56
N CYS A 365 -1.27 0.48 5.40
CA CYS A 365 -1.02 -0.81 4.76
C CYS A 365 -0.59 -0.66 3.29
N TYR A 366 -1.02 0.41 2.61
CA TYR A 366 -0.58 0.73 1.24
C TYR A 366 0.77 1.46 1.27
N TYR A 367 1.78 0.82 1.87
CA TYR A 367 3.06 1.47 2.17
C TYR A 367 3.77 1.98 0.92
N ASP A 368 3.59 1.35 -0.25
CA ASP A 368 4.18 1.81 -1.52
C ASP A 368 3.69 3.21 -1.91
N ASN A 369 2.39 3.49 -1.73
CA ASN A 369 1.80 4.81 -1.97
C ASN A 369 2.28 5.84 -0.95
N VAL A 370 2.49 5.41 0.30
CA VAL A 370 2.98 6.28 1.39
C VAL A 370 4.46 6.62 1.21
N ILE A 371 5.29 5.65 0.85
CA ILE A 371 6.73 5.85 0.61
C ILE A 371 6.96 6.64 -0.68
N SER A 372 6.19 6.37 -1.73
CA SER A 372 6.29 7.12 -3.01
C SER A 372 5.76 8.54 -2.90
N GLY A 373 5.02 8.88 -1.84
CA GLY A 373 4.47 10.21 -1.60
C GLY A 373 3.22 10.51 -2.42
N PHE A 374 2.50 9.48 -2.87
CA PHE A 374 1.27 9.64 -3.66
C PHE A 374 0.08 10.07 -2.81
N TYR A 375 0.09 9.73 -1.52
CA TYR A 375 -0.96 10.13 -0.59
C TYR A 375 -0.66 11.46 0.08
N ARG A 376 -1.71 12.12 0.53
CA ARG A 376 -1.64 13.23 1.49
C ARG A 376 -1.26 12.74 2.89
N SER A 377 -0.09 12.12 2.98
CA SER A 377 0.54 11.62 4.19
C SER A 377 2.00 11.32 3.88
N ASN A 378 2.77 11.05 4.92
CA ASN A 378 4.15 10.61 4.79
C ASN A 378 4.43 9.39 5.66
N TYR A 379 5.43 8.62 5.24
CA TYR A 379 5.95 7.45 5.92
C TYR A 379 6.19 7.69 7.41
N LEU A 380 6.96 8.73 7.77
CA LEU A 380 7.26 9.01 9.18
C LEU A 380 6.00 9.36 9.99
N PHE A 381 5.06 10.12 9.40
CA PHE A 381 3.80 10.44 10.06
C PHE A 381 2.97 9.17 10.31
N GLY A 382 2.90 8.25 9.34
CA GLY A 382 2.25 6.96 9.49
C GLY A 382 2.82 6.09 10.60
N LEU A 383 4.15 6.07 10.73
CA LEU A 383 4.82 5.37 11.84
C LEU A 383 4.45 5.99 13.18
N VAL A 384 4.63 7.31 13.33
CA VAL A 384 4.34 8.03 14.57
C VAL A 384 2.87 7.84 14.96
N MET A 385 1.96 7.95 14.01
CA MET A 385 0.52 7.83 14.24
C MET A 385 0.12 6.42 14.69
N ASN A 386 0.56 5.36 14.00
CA ASN A 386 0.27 3.98 14.39
C ASN A 386 0.90 3.62 15.75
N ILE A 387 2.16 4.01 15.99
CA ILE A 387 2.84 3.73 17.25
C ILE A 387 2.19 4.49 18.40
N SER A 388 1.89 5.78 18.22
CA SER A 388 1.29 6.61 19.28
C SER A 388 -0.11 6.12 19.65
N LEU A 389 -0.95 5.80 18.67
CA LEU A 389 -2.27 5.20 18.93
C LEU A 389 -2.15 3.82 19.57
N GLY A 390 -1.18 3.00 19.14
CA GLY A 390 -0.89 1.71 19.75
C GLY A 390 -0.50 1.83 21.23
N ILE A 391 0.41 2.74 21.57
CA ILE A 391 0.82 3.02 22.95
C ILE A 391 -0.39 3.51 23.77
N LEU A 392 -1.18 4.44 23.24
CA LEU A 392 -2.37 4.96 23.90
C LEU A 392 -3.37 3.83 24.22
N PHE A 393 -3.67 2.95 23.27
CA PHE A 393 -4.57 1.82 23.48
C PHE A 393 -4.01 0.79 24.46
N ILE A 394 -2.71 0.49 24.42
CA ILE A 394 -2.07 -0.39 25.41
C ILE A 394 -2.16 0.23 26.81
N PHE A 395 -1.91 1.53 26.93
CA PHE A 395 -1.97 2.26 28.21
C PHE A 395 -3.37 2.19 28.82
N ILE A 396 -4.41 2.58 28.06
CA ILE A 396 -5.81 2.52 28.52
C ILE A 396 -6.20 1.08 28.90
N SER A 397 -5.80 0.12 28.07
CA SER A 397 -6.03 -1.31 28.32
C SER A 397 -5.37 -1.79 29.60
N TYR A 398 -4.14 -1.37 29.87
CA TYR A 398 -3.38 -1.76 31.04
C TYR A 398 -4.04 -1.29 32.35
N PHE A 399 -4.46 -0.03 32.43
CA PHE A 399 -5.17 0.47 33.62
C PHE A 399 -6.49 -0.24 33.83
N LYS A 400 -7.26 -0.43 32.75
CA LYS A 400 -8.55 -1.11 32.85
C LYS A 400 -8.40 -2.58 33.22
N PHE A 401 -7.42 -3.29 32.67
CA PHE A 401 -7.16 -4.70 32.96
C PHE A 401 -6.72 -4.91 34.41
N THR A 402 -5.87 -4.02 34.94
CA THR A 402 -5.38 -4.13 36.32
C THR A 402 -6.47 -3.80 37.34
N GLY A 403 -7.32 -2.81 37.05
CA GLY A 403 -8.44 -2.41 37.91
C GLY A 403 -9.70 -3.27 37.80
N LYS A 404 -9.78 -4.23 36.87
CA LYS A 404 -10.99 -5.06 36.68
C LYS A 404 -11.04 -6.19 37.70
N ASP A 405 -11.98 -6.12 38.64
CA ASP A 405 -12.33 -7.27 39.47
C ASP A 405 -13.32 -8.17 38.75
N PHE A 406 -12.87 -9.39 38.45
CA PHE A 406 -13.69 -10.45 37.87
C PHE A 406 -14.22 -11.44 38.93
N LEU A 407 -13.93 -11.20 40.21
CA LEU A 407 -14.59 -11.84 41.35
C LEU A 407 -15.87 -11.04 41.58
N GLY A 408 -16.97 -11.52 41.00
CA GLY A 408 -18.22 -10.78 40.92
C GLY A 408 -18.72 -10.31 42.29
N VAL A 409 -18.83 -9.00 42.46
CA VAL A 409 -20.03 -8.31 42.94
C VAL A 409 -20.06 -6.96 42.20
N ARG A 410 -20.93 -6.86 41.20
CA ARG A 410 -21.53 -5.58 40.84
C ARG A 410 -23.02 -5.76 41.09
N GLU A 411 -23.46 -5.29 42.25
CA GLU A 411 -24.85 -4.84 42.42
C GLU A 411 -25.10 -3.61 41.53
#